data_AF-A0A9Q3K526-F1
#
_entry.id   AF-A0A9Q3K526-F1
#
_cell.length_a   1.000
_cell.length_b   1.000
_cell.length_c   1.000
_cell.angle_alpha   90.00
_cell.angle_beta   90.00
_cell.angle_gamma   90.00
#
_symmetry.space_group_name_H-M   'P 1'
#
loop_
_entity.id
_entity.type
_entity.pdbx_description
1 polymer ?
#
loop_
_entity_poly.entity_id
_entity_poly.type
_entity_poly.pdbx_seq_one_letter_code
_entity_poly.pdbx_strand_id
1 'polypeptide(L)'
;MFWWYLGYTIDLWYIGCHACALLLSHRLTNLENRLDPCKPNDEDPKQKQTILYFIIGHLDAENYNKFVSEDGKDPSKLWYSITEHHASTSVENVASHFSKIFSIIFPSSSSGISESITLFFSTLKLLFSLSPSLFAGDIMPQVLALYMLRMLPEACRHVSTAVFHSIKVSTQIPTVEEVLKEIELEIVQKTDTNKESNMALKATMKPKR
;
A
#
# COMPACT_ATOMS: atom_id res chain seq x y z
N MET A 1 27.86 26.81 -12.61
CA MET A 1 26.85 27.85 -12.85
C MET A 1 25.75 27.19 -13.67
N PHE A 2 24.53 27.10 -13.12
CA PHE A 2 23.30 26.54 -13.72
C PHE A 2 23.39 25.04 -14.08
N TRP A 3 22.56 24.12 -13.56
CA TRP A 3 21.11 24.17 -13.43
C TRP A 3 20.64 23.52 -12.12
N TRP A 4 19.95 24.30 -11.30
CA TRP A 4 18.95 23.87 -10.32
C TRP A 4 17.61 24.28 -10.92
N TYR A 5 16.73 23.35 -11.29
CA TYR A 5 15.29 23.58 -11.44
C TYR A 5 14.58 22.25 -11.74
N LEU A 6 14.07 21.63 -10.68
CA LEU A 6 12.97 20.65 -10.63
C LEU A 6 12.75 20.46 -9.14
N GLY A 7 11.92 21.26 -8.47
CA GLY A 7 10.55 21.56 -8.86
C GLY A 7 9.68 20.63 -8.03
N TYR A 8 9.44 21.03 -6.79
CA TYR A 8 8.48 20.46 -5.85
C TYR A 8 7.16 20.09 -6.55
N THR A 9 6.95 18.81 -6.83
CA THR A 9 5.61 18.22 -6.95
C THR A 9 5.39 17.41 -5.70
N ILE A 10 4.91 18.09 -4.66
CA ILE A 10 4.26 17.45 -3.53
C ILE A 10 3.07 16.67 -4.10
N ASP A 11 3.03 15.38 -3.80
CA ASP A 11 1.96 14.45 -4.12
C ASP A 11 0.62 14.89 -3.53
N LEU A 12 -0.05 15.82 -4.21
CA LEU A 12 -1.47 16.11 -4.04
C LEU A 12 -2.35 14.96 -4.54
N TRP A 13 -1.77 13.96 -5.21
CA TRP A 13 -2.42 12.71 -5.56
C TRP A 13 -2.73 11.82 -4.34
N TYR A 14 -1.91 11.86 -3.28
CA TYR A 14 -2.04 10.91 -2.18
C TYR A 14 -3.17 11.29 -1.19
N ILE A 15 -3.38 12.59 -0.94
CA ILE A 15 -4.41 13.07 -0.01
C ILE A 15 -5.79 13.13 -0.70
N GLY A 16 -5.83 13.47 -1.99
CA GLY A 16 -7.06 13.42 -2.80
C GLY A 16 -7.56 11.99 -3.01
N CYS A 17 -6.66 11.02 -3.21
CA CYS A 17 -7.03 9.64 -3.47
C CYS A 17 -7.52 8.92 -2.21
N HIS A 18 -7.02 9.23 -1.00
CA HIS A 18 -7.53 8.60 0.23
C HIS A 18 -8.92 9.11 0.65
N ALA A 19 -9.18 10.41 0.49
CA ALA A 19 -10.51 10.97 0.73
C ALA A 19 -11.51 10.55 -0.36
N CYS A 20 -11.08 10.50 -1.63
CA CYS A 20 -11.90 9.95 -2.70
C CYS A 20 -12.11 8.45 -2.57
N ALA A 21 -11.13 7.65 -2.12
CA ALA A 21 -11.27 6.22 -1.90
C ALA A 21 -12.11 5.90 -0.66
N LEU A 22 -12.06 6.72 0.40
CA LEU A 22 -12.97 6.61 1.55
C LEU A 22 -14.38 7.11 1.21
N LEU A 23 -14.54 8.11 0.35
CA LEU A 23 -15.85 8.54 -0.16
C LEU A 23 -16.39 7.55 -1.20
N LEU A 24 -15.55 6.95 -2.04
CA LEU A 24 -15.90 5.85 -2.95
C LEU A 24 -16.29 4.64 -2.14
N SER A 25 -15.46 4.21 -1.17
CA SER A 25 -15.77 3.11 -0.28
C SER A 25 -17.03 3.41 0.50
N HIS A 26 -17.20 4.56 1.14
CA HIS A 26 -18.42 4.87 1.89
C HIS A 26 -19.66 5.00 0.98
N ARG A 27 -19.56 5.51 -0.26
CA ARG A 27 -20.68 5.54 -1.22
C ARG A 27 -20.95 4.18 -1.84
N LEU A 28 -19.94 3.37 -2.12
CA LEU A 28 -20.03 2.01 -2.66
C LEU A 28 -20.51 1.05 -1.60
N THR A 29 -20.10 1.18 -0.34
CA THR A 29 -20.60 0.39 0.80
C THR A 29 -22.03 0.81 1.15
N ASN A 30 -22.39 2.10 1.02
CA ASN A 30 -23.80 2.53 1.11
C ASN A 30 -24.62 2.13 -0.13
N LEU A 31 -23.99 1.87 -1.27
CA LEU A 31 -24.65 1.31 -2.46
C LEU A 31 -24.77 -0.21 -2.35
N GLU A 32 -23.76 -0.95 -1.90
CA GLU A 32 -23.79 -2.38 -1.58
C GLU A 32 -24.76 -2.71 -0.45
N ASN A 33 -24.82 -1.90 0.61
CA ASN A 33 -25.83 -2.05 1.67
C ASN A 33 -27.25 -1.72 1.20
N ARG A 34 -27.42 -1.09 0.02
CA ARG A 34 -28.72 -0.84 -0.62
C ARG A 34 -28.99 -1.77 -1.81
N LEU A 35 -27.95 -2.37 -2.37
CA LEU A 35 -27.94 -3.39 -3.41
C LEU A 35 -27.79 -4.74 -2.72
N ASP A 36 -28.88 -5.15 -2.07
CA ASP A 36 -29.08 -6.55 -1.73
C ASP A 36 -28.91 -7.35 -3.05
N PRO A 37 -27.89 -8.22 -3.21
CA PRO A 37 -27.60 -8.89 -4.49
C PRO A 37 -28.73 -9.83 -4.95
N CYS A 38 -29.77 -9.99 -4.13
CA CYS A 38 -30.90 -10.88 -4.34
C CYS A 38 -32.26 -10.18 -4.55
N LYS A 39 -32.34 -8.86 -4.75
CA LYS A 39 -33.61 -8.22 -5.13
C LYS A 39 -33.50 -7.45 -6.46
N PRO A 40 -34.28 -7.85 -7.49
CA PRO A 40 -34.42 -7.04 -8.70
C PRO A 40 -35.24 -5.81 -8.32
N ASN A 41 -34.59 -4.75 -7.87
CA ASN A 41 -35.23 -3.45 -7.76
C ASN A 41 -35.31 -2.85 -9.17
N ASP A 42 -36.49 -2.35 -9.52
CA ASP A 42 -36.72 -1.47 -10.66
C ASP A 42 -35.93 -0.16 -10.44
N GLU A 43 -34.62 -0.20 -10.68
CA GLU A 43 -33.75 0.96 -10.57
C GLU A 43 -34.09 2.00 -11.63
N ASP A 44 -34.29 3.25 -11.22
CA ASP A 44 -34.56 4.39 -12.09
C ASP A 44 -33.49 4.46 -13.20
N PRO A 45 -33.88 4.49 -14.49
CA PRO A 45 -32.93 4.58 -15.61
C PRO A 45 -31.96 5.77 -15.48
N LYS A 46 -32.37 6.87 -14.82
CA LYS A 46 -31.48 8.02 -14.56
C LYS A 46 -30.35 7.68 -13.59
N GLN A 47 -30.62 6.83 -12.59
CA GLN A 47 -29.61 6.39 -11.63
C GLN A 47 -28.58 5.48 -12.30
N LYS A 48 -29.02 4.51 -13.11
CA LYS A 48 -28.11 3.64 -13.89
C LYS A 48 -27.19 4.45 -14.79
N GLN A 49 -27.75 5.44 -15.49
CA GLN A 49 -26.98 6.30 -16.38
C GLN A 49 -25.97 7.18 -15.61
N THR A 50 -26.33 7.68 -14.43
CA THR A 50 -25.42 8.44 -13.57
C THR A 50 -24.24 7.58 -13.09
N ILE A 51 -24.51 6.35 -12.64
CA ILE A 51 -23.47 5.41 -12.21
C ILE A 51 -22.56 5.04 -13.38
N LEU A 52 -23.13 4.79 -14.56
CA LEU A 52 -22.37 4.46 -15.76
C LEU A 52 -21.39 5.58 -16.14
N TYR A 53 -21.86 6.82 -16.23
CA TYR A 53 -20.99 7.96 -16.52
C TYR A 53 -19.95 8.20 -15.43
N PHE A 54 -20.30 7.94 -14.18
CA PHE A 54 -19.36 7.99 -13.08
C PHE A 54 -18.22 6.99 -13.27
N ILE A 55 -18.52 5.72 -13.55
CA ILE A 55 -17.50 4.69 -13.79
C ILE A 55 -16.63 5.08 -14.98
N ILE A 56 -17.26 5.41 -16.12
CA ILE A 56 -16.58 5.80 -17.35
C ILE A 56 -15.65 6.99 -17.15
N GLY A 57 -16.10 8.02 -16.43
CA GLY A 57 -15.32 9.23 -16.18
C GLY A 57 -14.07 9.03 -15.32
N HIS A 58 -13.93 7.85 -14.69
CA HIS A 58 -12.75 7.49 -13.88
C HIS A 58 -11.84 6.47 -14.56
N LEU A 59 -12.16 6.01 -15.77
CA LEU A 59 -11.27 5.15 -16.55
C LEU A 59 -10.25 6.00 -17.31
N ASP A 60 -9.01 5.55 -17.38
CA ASP A 60 -8.04 6.09 -18.32
C ASP A 60 -8.35 5.66 -19.77
N ALA A 61 -7.64 6.22 -20.74
CA ALA A 61 -7.90 5.96 -22.15
C ALA A 61 -7.72 4.48 -22.53
N GLU A 62 -6.78 3.77 -21.87
CA GLU A 62 -6.53 2.35 -22.13
C GLU A 62 -7.68 1.49 -21.62
N ASN A 63 -8.09 1.67 -20.36
CA ASN A 63 -9.17 0.92 -19.74
C ASN A 63 -10.53 1.28 -20.35
N TYR A 64 -10.75 2.54 -20.74
CA TYR A 64 -11.96 2.93 -21.46
C TYR A 64 -12.13 2.12 -22.75
N ASN A 65 -11.09 2.08 -23.60
CA ASN A 65 -11.14 1.34 -24.87
C ASN A 65 -11.29 -0.17 -24.66
N LYS A 66 -10.82 -0.69 -23.53
CA LYS A 66 -10.87 -2.12 -23.19
C LYS A 66 -12.24 -2.57 -22.69
N PHE A 67 -12.88 -1.78 -21.82
CA PHE A 67 -14.10 -2.20 -21.10
C PHE A 67 -15.38 -1.57 -21.63
N VAL A 68 -15.30 -0.38 -22.23
CA VAL A 68 -16.47 0.36 -22.71
C VAL A 68 -16.69 0.05 -24.19
N SER A 69 -17.32 -1.10 -24.47
CA SER A 69 -17.84 -1.44 -25.81
C SER A 69 -19.28 -0.95 -25.99
N GLU A 70 -19.85 -1.05 -27.21
CA GLU A 70 -21.25 -0.62 -27.49
C GLU A 70 -22.30 -1.32 -26.61
N ASP A 71 -21.96 -2.49 -26.06
CA ASP A 71 -22.78 -3.29 -25.15
C ASP A 71 -22.66 -2.85 -23.67
N GLY A 72 -21.73 -1.96 -23.33
CA GLY A 72 -21.39 -1.48 -21.98
C GLY A 72 -22.40 -0.53 -21.35
N LYS A 73 -23.69 -0.61 -21.72
CA LYS A 73 -24.76 0.28 -21.20
C LYS A 73 -25.26 -0.13 -19.81
N ASP A 74 -24.85 -1.30 -19.33
CA ASP A 74 -25.18 -1.77 -18.00
C ASP A 74 -24.01 -1.47 -17.04
N PRO A 75 -24.18 -0.53 -16.09
CA PRO A 75 -23.12 -0.16 -15.15
C PRO A 75 -22.68 -1.34 -14.28
N SER A 76 -23.57 -2.29 -13.97
CA SER A 76 -23.22 -3.48 -13.19
C SER A 76 -22.30 -4.39 -13.99
N LYS A 77 -22.62 -4.67 -15.26
CA LYS A 77 -21.75 -5.49 -16.12
C LYS A 77 -20.40 -4.82 -16.38
N LEU A 78 -20.40 -3.50 -16.62
CA LEU A 78 -19.16 -2.75 -16.78
C LEU A 78 -18.29 -2.85 -15.52
N TRP A 79 -18.89 -2.62 -14.34
CA TRP A 79 -18.20 -2.79 -13.06
C TRP A 79 -17.67 -4.20 -12.89
N TYR A 80 -18.51 -5.23 -13.12
CA TYR A 80 -18.08 -6.63 -13.05
C TYR A 80 -16.92 -6.93 -14.00
N SER A 81 -16.95 -6.49 -15.25
CA SER A 81 -15.82 -6.69 -16.20
C SER A 81 -14.54 -6.00 -15.75
N ILE A 82 -14.63 -4.77 -15.23
CA ILE A 82 -13.48 -4.04 -14.68
C ILE A 82 -12.93 -4.80 -13.47
N THR A 83 -13.80 -5.17 -12.53
CA THR A 83 -13.40 -5.91 -11.34
C THR A 83 -12.90 -7.29 -11.69
N GLU A 84 -13.48 -8.01 -12.64
CA GLU A 84 -13.00 -9.33 -13.02
C GLU A 84 -11.63 -9.22 -13.67
N HIS A 85 -11.41 -8.22 -14.54
CA HIS A 85 -10.11 -8.02 -15.14
C HIS A 85 -9.03 -7.63 -14.11
N HIS A 86 -9.30 -6.66 -13.24
CA HIS A 86 -8.31 -6.12 -12.29
C HIS A 86 -8.27 -6.83 -10.94
N ALA A 87 -9.35 -7.48 -10.52
CA ALA A 87 -9.43 -8.33 -9.34
C ALA A 87 -9.23 -9.81 -9.66
N SER A 88 -9.05 -10.19 -10.95
CA SER A 88 -8.64 -11.55 -11.27
C SER A 88 -7.34 -11.87 -10.55
N THR A 89 -7.30 -13.08 -9.99
CA THR A 89 -6.10 -13.82 -9.60
C THR A 89 -5.21 -14.14 -10.82
N SER A 90 -5.35 -13.40 -11.92
CA SER A 90 -4.58 -13.58 -13.13
C SER A 90 -3.11 -13.42 -12.81
N VAL A 91 -2.31 -14.25 -13.45
CA VAL A 91 -0.86 -14.28 -13.28
C VAL A 91 -0.24 -12.90 -13.58
N GLU A 92 -0.81 -12.15 -14.53
CA GLU A 92 -0.37 -10.79 -14.87
C GLU A 92 -0.60 -9.80 -13.72
N ASN A 93 -1.78 -9.85 -13.08
CA ASN A 93 -2.08 -8.98 -11.94
C ASN A 93 -1.19 -9.29 -10.73
N VAL A 94 -0.98 -10.59 -10.46
CA VAL A 94 -0.05 -11.06 -9.43
C VAL A 94 1.38 -10.58 -9.74
N ALA A 95 1.84 -10.70 -10.99
CA ALA A 95 3.16 -10.24 -11.41
C ALA A 95 3.33 -8.70 -11.31
N SER A 96 2.28 -7.93 -11.62
CA SER A 96 2.25 -6.48 -11.44
C SER A 96 2.42 -6.10 -9.96
N HIS A 97 1.74 -6.79 -9.06
CA HIS A 97 1.87 -6.56 -7.62
C HIS A 97 3.24 -6.98 -7.08
N PHE A 98 3.83 -8.09 -7.56
CA PHE A 98 5.22 -8.42 -7.27
C PHE A 98 6.18 -7.32 -7.73
N SER A 99 5.99 -6.81 -8.94
CA SER A 99 6.83 -5.73 -9.48
C SER A 99 6.71 -4.46 -8.63
N LYS A 100 5.51 -4.14 -8.12
CA LYS A 100 5.30 -3.04 -7.17
C LYS A 100 6.09 -3.26 -5.89
N ILE A 101 6.03 -4.46 -5.28
CA ILE A 101 6.81 -4.78 -4.07
C ILE A 101 8.30 -4.53 -4.28
N PHE A 102 8.87 -5.01 -5.40
CA PHE A 102 10.29 -4.83 -5.71
C PHE A 102 10.67 -3.39 -6.10
N SER A 103 9.69 -2.56 -6.43
CA SER A 103 9.90 -1.15 -6.78
C SER A 103 9.82 -0.22 -5.56
N ILE A 104 9.44 -0.73 -4.39
CA ILE A 104 9.40 0.07 -3.16
C ILE A 104 10.82 0.35 -2.69
N ILE A 105 11.18 1.63 -2.68
CA ILE A 105 12.48 2.10 -2.23
C ILE A 105 12.34 2.59 -0.79
N PHE A 106 13.16 2.04 0.12
CA PHE A 106 13.26 2.59 1.47
C PHE A 106 14.20 3.80 1.47
N PRO A 107 13.71 5.01 1.78
CA PRO A 107 14.53 6.20 1.77
C PRO A 107 15.61 6.13 2.86
N SER A 108 16.77 6.70 2.57
CA SER A 108 17.87 6.77 3.55
C SER A 108 17.55 7.65 4.76
N SER A 109 16.64 8.62 4.59
CA SER A 109 16.17 9.48 5.68
C SER A 109 15.09 8.79 6.51
N SER A 110 15.13 9.00 7.83
CA SER A 110 14.18 8.39 8.76
C SER A 110 12.72 8.81 8.54
N SER A 111 12.49 9.97 7.91
CA SER A 111 11.16 10.57 7.76
C SER A 111 10.22 9.84 6.80
N GLY A 112 10.71 8.93 5.94
CA GLY A 112 9.88 8.20 4.96
C GLY A 112 9.91 6.68 5.09
N ILE A 113 10.64 6.14 6.07
CA ILE A 113 10.78 4.69 6.25
C ILE A 113 9.44 4.07 6.64
N SER A 114 8.71 4.69 7.57
CA SER A 114 7.41 4.19 8.04
C SER A 114 6.36 4.11 6.92
N GLU A 115 6.33 5.11 6.03
CA GLU A 115 5.44 5.12 4.86
C GLU A 115 5.80 4.00 3.88
N SER A 116 7.10 3.82 3.63
CA SER A 116 7.60 2.76 2.72
C SER A 116 7.31 1.36 3.26
N ILE A 117 7.47 1.16 4.57
CA ILE A 117 7.06 -0.07 5.27
C ILE A 117 5.56 -0.27 5.10
N THR A 118 4.75 0.73 5.44
CA THR A 118 3.28 0.64 5.33
C THR A 118 2.84 0.27 3.91
N LEU A 119 3.45 0.89 2.90
CA LEU A 119 3.20 0.59 1.49
C LEU A 119 3.62 -0.83 1.11
N PHE A 120 4.77 -1.30 1.61
CA PHE A 120 5.23 -2.67 1.39
C PHE A 120 4.24 -3.68 1.95
N PHE A 121 3.79 -3.48 3.19
CA PHE A 121 2.85 -4.38 3.85
C PHE A 121 1.45 -4.36 3.24
N SER A 122 0.94 -3.19 2.86
CA SER A 122 -0.36 -3.11 2.19
C SER A 122 -0.34 -3.84 0.85
N THR A 123 0.75 -3.67 0.08
CA THR A 123 0.95 -4.36 -1.20
C THR A 123 1.09 -5.87 -1.00
N LEU A 124 1.83 -6.30 0.03
CA LEU A 124 2.01 -7.71 0.36
C LEU A 124 0.69 -8.38 0.77
N LYS A 125 -0.11 -7.74 1.64
CA LYS A 125 -1.43 -8.26 2.05
C LYS A 125 -2.38 -8.43 0.86
N LEU A 126 -2.33 -7.48 -0.07
CA LEU A 126 -3.10 -7.58 -1.30
C LEU A 126 -2.61 -8.75 -2.15
N LEU A 127 -1.29 -8.93 -2.28
CA LEU A 127 -0.70 -10.04 -3.01
C LEU A 127 -1.05 -11.42 -2.42
N PHE A 128 -1.06 -11.55 -1.09
CA PHE A 128 -1.53 -12.76 -0.39
C PHE A 128 -3.00 -13.05 -0.70
N SER A 129 -3.85 -12.02 -0.74
CA SER A 129 -5.26 -12.16 -1.08
C SER A 129 -5.48 -12.57 -2.54
N LEU A 130 -4.64 -12.07 -3.46
CA LEU A 130 -4.74 -12.35 -4.90
C LEU A 130 -4.25 -13.74 -5.28
N SER A 131 -3.30 -14.31 -4.55
CA SER A 131 -2.73 -15.62 -4.91
C SER A 131 -2.39 -16.47 -3.68
N PRO A 132 -3.38 -16.91 -2.90
CA PRO A 132 -3.14 -17.69 -1.69
C PRO A 132 -2.37 -18.99 -1.97
N SER A 133 -2.46 -19.54 -3.17
CA SER A 133 -1.71 -20.73 -3.60
C SER A 133 -0.21 -20.49 -3.73
N LEU A 134 0.24 -19.31 -4.15
CA LEU A 134 1.67 -18.96 -4.19
C LEU A 134 2.28 -18.79 -2.80
N PHE A 135 1.43 -18.47 -1.82
CA PHE A 135 1.80 -18.32 -0.42
C PHE A 135 1.32 -19.50 0.44
N ALA A 136 0.97 -20.62 -0.20
CA ALA A 136 0.65 -21.86 0.50
C ALA A 136 1.95 -22.46 1.06
N GLY A 137 2.33 -22.03 2.25
CA GLY A 137 3.53 -22.45 2.98
C GLY A 137 4.42 -21.28 3.39
N ASP A 138 5.45 -21.59 4.17
CA ASP A 138 6.23 -20.55 4.85
C ASP A 138 7.35 -19.97 3.98
N ILE A 139 7.72 -20.63 2.88
CA ILE A 139 8.90 -20.27 2.07
C ILE A 139 8.75 -18.87 1.46
N MET A 140 7.63 -18.58 0.79
CA MET A 140 7.48 -17.31 0.09
C MET A 140 7.39 -16.11 1.06
N PRO A 141 6.58 -16.17 2.14
CA PRO A 141 6.62 -15.14 3.19
C PRO A 141 8.02 -14.96 3.79
N GLN A 142 8.76 -16.05 4.06
CA GLN A 142 10.13 -15.99 4.57
C GLN A 142 11.10 -15.33 3.59
N VAL A 143 11.01 -15.66 2.29
CA VAL A 143 11.83 -15.03 1.25
C VAL A 143 11.55 -13.52 1.18
N LEU A 144 10.29 -13.11 1.29
CA LEU A 144 9.91 -11.69 1.30
C LEU A 144 10.35 -10.98 2.58
N ALA A 145 10.35 -11.66 3.73
CA ALA A 145 10.91 -11.14 4.98
C ALA A 145 12.42 -10.89 4.85
N LEU A 146 13.17 -11.85 4.30
CA LEU A 146 14.60 -11.72 4.04
C LEU A 146 14.90 -10.62 3.03
N TYR A 147 14.08 -10.49 1.98
CA TYR A 147 14.17 -9.41 1.00
C TYR A 147 13.98 -8.04 1.68
N MET A 148 12.95 -7.89 2.51
CA MET A 148 12.69 -6.65 3.26
C MET A 148 13.88 -6.28 4.15
N LEU A 149 14.43 -7.23 4.92
CA LEU A 149 15.62 -7.02 5.75
C LEU A 149 16.84 -6.55 4.94
N ARG A 150 16.99 -7.01 3.70
CA ARG A 150 18.09 -6.64 2.81
C ARG A 150 17.93 -5.22 2.24
N MET A 151 16.69 -4.79 2.05
CA MET A 151 16.32 -3.49 1.48
C MET A 151 16.25 -2.36 2.52
N LEU A 152 16.29 -2.69 3.81
CA LEU A 152 16.32 -1.69 4.88
C LEU A 152 17.49 -0.70 4.69
N PRO A 153 17.25 0.60 4.94
CA PRO A 153 18.27 1.62 4.82
C PRO A 153 19.31 1.47 5.93
N GLU A 154 20.48 2.10 5.77
CA GLU A 154 21.59 2.03 6.71
C GLU A 154 21.17 2.39 8.15
N ALA A 155 20.24 3.35 8.30
CA ALA A 155 19.68 3.75 9.59
C ALA A 155 19.00 2.60 10.36
N CYS A 156 18.53 1.56 9.65
CA CYS A 156 17.84 0.38 10.18
C CYS A 156 18.70 -0.89 10.11
N ARG A 157 19.98 -0.81 9.70
CA ARG A 157 20.84 -1.98 9.47
C ARG A 157 21.11 -2.84 10.70
N HIS A 158 21.04 -2.23 11.88
CA HIS A 158 21.13 -2.91 13.17
C HIS A 158 20.01 -3.93 13.36
N VAL A 159 18.77 -3.61 12.95
CA VAL A 159 17.63 -4.55 12.95
C VAL A 159 17.96 -5.76 12.09
N SER A 160 18.42 -5.55 10.85
CA SER A 160 18.80 -6.66 9.97
C SER A 160 19.88 -7.52 10.61
N THR A 161 20.87 -6.90 11.26
CA THR A 161 21.95 -7.63 11.94
C THR A 161 21.44 -8.46 13.12
N ALA A 162 20.55 -7.90 13.94
CA ALA A 162 19.93 -8.57 15.07
C ALA A 162 19.09 -9.77 14.61
N VAL A 163 18.28 -9.59 13.57
CA VAL A 163 17.45 -10.65 13.00
C VAL A 163 18.31 -11.74 12.31
N PHE A 164 19.35 -11.37 11.55
CA PHE A 164 20.25 -12.38 10.99
C PHE A 164 21.01 -13.15 12.06
N HIS A 165 21.34 -12.50 13.17
CA HIS A 165 21.94 -13.18 14.30
C HIS A 165 20.96 -14.18 14.94
N SER A 166 19.70 -13.82 15.14
CA SER A 166 18.68 -14.73 15.69
C SER A 166 18.43 -15.92 14.77
N ILE A 167 18.40 -15.72 13.45
CA ILE A 167 18.30 -16.80 12.46
C ILE A 167 19.49 -17.76 12.58
N LYS A 168 20.72 -17.26 12.74
CA LYS A 168 21.91 -18.10 12.88
C LYS A 168 21.85 -18.99 14.13
N VAL A 169 21.22 -18.52 15.19
CA VAL A 169 21.10 -19.24 16.47
C VAL A 169 19.92 -20.21 16.46
N SER A 170 18.75 -19.76 16.01
CA SER A 170 17.49 -20.50 16.05
C SER A 170 17.27 -21.42 14.84
N THR A 171 17.97 -21.18 13.72
CA THR A 171 17.74 -21.77 12.40
C THR A 171 16.36 -21.51 11.77
N GLN A 172 15.45 -20.86 12.50
CA GLN A 172 14.13 -20.45 12.02
C GLN A 172 14.22 -19.10 11.30
N ILE A 173 13.65 -19.03 10.09
CA ILE A 173 13.52 -17.78 9.33
C ILE A 173 12.24 -17.08 9.80
N PRO A 174 12.31 -15.78 10.17
CA PRO A 174 11.16 -15.07 10.66
C PRO A 174 10.13 -14.82 9.56
N THR A 175 8.88 -14.66 9.97
CA THR A 175 7.81 -14.19 9.08
C THR A 175 7.92 -12.69 8.82
N VAL A 176 7.21 -12.19 7.82
CA VAL A 176 7.22 -10.76 7.49
C VAL A 176 6.65 -9.93 8.67
N GLU A 177 5.64 -10.46 9.37
CA GLU A 177 5.03 -9.84 10.53
C GLU A 177 5.98 -9.75 11.73
N GLU A 178 6.82 -10.76 11.93
CA GLU A 178 7.84 -10.74 12.99
C GLU A 178 8.88 -9.67 12.71
N VAL A 179 9.35 -9.59 11.46
CA VAL A 179 10.31 -8.54 11.07
C VAL A 179 9.69 -7.15 11.19
N LEU A 180 8.41 -6.97 10.85
CA LEU A 180 7.71 -5.69 11.05
C LEU A 180 7.80 -5.24 12.50
N LYS A 181 7.41 -6.12 13.44
CA LYS A 181 7.37 -5.80 14.86
C LYS A 181 8.73 -5.35 15.37
N GLU A 182 9.80 -6.00 14.91
CA GLU A 182 11.16 -5.62 15.27
C GLU A 182 11.53 -4.23 14.73
N ILE A 183 11.16 -3.93 13.48
CA ILE A 183 11.41 -2.62 12.87
C ILE A 183 10.61 -1.52 13.60
N GLU A 184 9.33 -1.75 13.88
CA GLU A 184 8.46 -0.81 14.59
C GLU A 184 8.99 -0.53 16.01
N LEU A 185 9.38 -1.57 16.73
CA LEU A 185 9.95 -1.47 18.07
C LEU A 185 11.20 -0.58 18.07
N GLU A 186 12.08 -0.73 17.08
CA GLU A 186 13.28 0.11 16.98
C GLU A 186 13.01 1.55 16.55
N ILE A 187 12.04 1.76 15.65
CA ILE A 187 11.62 3.13 15.29
C ILE A 187 11.09 3.88 16.53
N VAL A 188 10.31 3.19 17.38
CA VAL A 188 9.80 3.76 18.63
C VAL A 188 10.95 4.09 19.58
N GLN A 189 11.85 3.14 19.84
CA GLN A 189 12.98 3.34 20.76
C GLN A 189 13.87 4.52 20.36
N LYS A 190 14.24 4.63 19.08
CA LYS A 190 15.04 5.76 18.57
C LYS A 190 14.34 7.10 18.71
N THR A 191 13.02 7.12 18.56
CA THR A 191 12.24 8.35 18.72
C THR A 191 12.27 8.83 20.16
N ASP A 192 12.21 7.91 21.12
CA ASP A 192 12.22 8.23 22.54
C ASP A 192 13.60 8.68 23.02
N THR A 193 14.68 7.99 22.61
CA THR A 193 16.06 8.38 22.95
C THR A 193 16.40 9.79 22.40
N ASN A 194 15.91 10.11 21.21
CA ASN A 194 16.16 11.41 20.59
C ASN A 194 15.38 12.55 21.29
N LYS A 195 14.16 12.29 21.77
CA LYS A 195 13.41 13.26 22.59
C LYS A 195 14.12 13.55 23.91
N GLU A 196 14.58 12.51 24.60
CA GLU A 196 15.31 12.66 25.88
C GLU A 196 16.61 13.45 25.71
N SER A 197 17.39 13.14 24.67
CA SER A 197 18.63 13.86 24.35
C SER A 197 18.39 15.34 24.07
N ASN A 198 17.31 15.67 23.34
CA ASN A 198 16.93 17.05 23.05
C ASN A 198 16.43 17.81 24.29
N MET A 199 15.75 17.15 25.22
CA MET A 199 15.34 17.75 26.50
C MET A 199 16.55 18.04 27.41
N ALA A 200 17.51 17.12 27.48
CA ALA A 200 18.74 17.29 28.25
C ALA A 200 19.57 18.48 27.75
N LEU A 201 19.74 18.62 26.42
CA LEU A 201 20.45 19.75 25.82
C LEU A 201 19.78 21.10 26.13
N LYS A 202 18.45 21.18 26.05
CA LYS A 202 17.69 22.38 26.41
C LYS A 202 17.82 22.75 27.88
N ALA A 203 17.94 21.77 28.78
CA ALA A 203 18.15 22.02 30.20
C ALA A 203 19.54 22.62 30.50
N THR A 204 20.56 22.22 29.74
CA THR A 204 21.94 22.73 29.90
C THR A 204 22.20 24.12 29.30
N MET A 205 21.35 24.61 28.39
CA MET A 205 21.48 25.94 27.78
C MET A 205 20.78 27.07 28.56
N LYS A 206 20.40 26.87 29.82
CA LYS A 206 19.89 27.98 30.65
C LYS A 206 20.99 29.07 30.79
N PRO A 207 20.72 30.32 30.37
CA PRO A 207 21.74 31.37 30.40
C PRO A 207 22.12 31.71 31.84
N LYS A 208 23.43 31.70 32.13
CA LYS A 208 23.98 32.33 33.35
C LYS A 208 23.62 33.81 33.30
N ARG A 209 22.75 34.24 34.22
CA ARG A 209 22.49 35.65 34.50
C ARG A 209 23.67 36.26 35.26
#